data_AF-A0A7W9GRF2-F1
#
_entry.id   AF-A0A7W9GRF2-F1
#
_cell.length_a   1.000
_cell.length_b   1.000
_cell.length_c   1.000
_cell.angle_alpha   90.00
_cell.angle_beta   90.00
_cell.angle_gamma   90.00
#
_symmetry.space_group_name_H-M   'P 1'
#
loop_
_entity.id
_entity.type
_entity.pdbx_description
1 polymer ?
#
loop_
_entity_poly.entity_id
_entity_poly.type
_entity_poly.pdbx_seq_one_letter_code
_entity_poly.pdbx_strand_id
1 'polypeptide(L)'
;MADRPVRAAVEALTSLRAAAVAEFGALRAATVGRAARVAGGSGLPGADGVVAAVDDAAGRTLHAVDAEVRRLRELVRDSPLAGRRPPLLAPSGPVAGGSSSVPGLTAEPPLTAGVEYAARPLTLPADVDVGFARQGGISDCHLVAALGAVAGRAPGLLPVATAGDGAVLVDVPGRRYRLRATLPVDGGSGRLAYAHGPDDATLVPYVEKAFAVYAGGYPVLGEGGLPVEALYWLTGRPCWLLRLPRAPDEAVLALVASPQPAVACSRPFDDDPADAALAVRYGLAPVGHAYTVCGSDDDGRVLLHNPWGLRHPDPLPLDLFRRLFTRIDWCETDDDD
;
A
#
# COMPACT_ATOMS: atom_id res chain seq x y z
N MET A 1 -0.66 11.04 -10.31
CA MET A 1 -0.13 12.09 -11.21
C MET A 1 1.30 11.87 -11.73
N ALA A 2 2.14 11.02 -11.11
CA ALA A 2 3.54 10.82 -11.51
C ALA A 2 3.78 10.04 -12.83
N ASP A 3 2.75 9.45 -13.43
CA ASP A 3 2.88 8.67 -14.68
C ASP A 3 2.94 9.57 -15.94
N ARG A 4 2.41 10.81 -15.83
CA ARG A 4 2.36 11.77 -16.94
C ARG A 4 3.72 12.37 -17.30
N PRO A 5 4.58 12.75 -16.32
CA PRO A 5 5.92 13.26 -16.60
C PRO A 5 6.84 12.21 -17.23
N VAL A 6 6.80 10.95 -16.76
CA VAL A 6 7.69 9.90 -17.30
C VAL A 6 7.28 9.50 -18.72
N ARG A 7 5.99 9.39 -19.00
CA ARG A 7 5.50 9.15 -20.36
C ARG A 7 5.87 10.28 -21.33
N ALA A 8 5.69 11.53 -20.89
CA ALA A 8 6.11 12.70 -21.66
C ALA A 8 7.64 12.70 -21.90
N ALA A 9 8.44 12.29 -20.91
CA ALA A 9 9.90 12.15 -21.07
C ALA A 9 10.27 11.06 -22.10
N VAL A 10 9.58 9.91 -22.09
CA VAL A 10 9.77 8.84 -23.10
C VAL A 10 9.42 9.34 -24.51
N GLU A 11 8.32 10.08 -24.66
CA GLU A 11 7.91 10.67 -25.93
C GLU A 11 8.90 11.74 -26.42
N ALA A 12 9.37 12.60 -25.52
CA ALA A 12 10.37 13.64 -25.81
C ALA A 12 11.70 13.04 -26.26
N LEU A 13 12.22 12.01 -25.56
CA LEU A 13 13.47 11.34 -25.95
C LEU A 13 13.33 10.54 -27.25
N THR A 14 12.16 9.93 -27.50
CA THR A 14 11.89 9.26 -28.78
C THR A 14 11.91 10.27 -29.93
N SER A 15 11.34 11.46 -29.72
CA SER A 15 11.34 12.56 -30.69
C SER A 15 12.75 13.12 -30.91
N LEU A 16 13.51 13.34 -29.83
CA LEU A 16 14.90 13.78 -29.88
C LEU A 16 15.78 12.79 -30.65
N ARG A 17 15.60 11.49 -30.43
CA ARG A 17 16.28 10.43 -31.19
C ARG A 17 16.03 10.55 -32.69
N ALA A 18 14.77 10.75 -33.09
CA ALA A 18 14.41 10.87 -34.50
C ALA A 18 15.07 12.12 -35.14
N ALA A 19 15.06 13.25 -34.42
CA ALA A 19 15.74 14.46 -34.87
C ALA A 19 17.26 14.26 -35.02
N ALA A 20 17.91 13.63 -34.03
CA ALA A 20 19.34 13.34 -34.06
C ALA A 20 19.73 12.44 -35.24
N VAL A 21 18.94 11.41 -35.56
CA VAL A 21 19.17 10.55 -36.74
C VAL A 21 19.14 11.38 -38.03
N ALA A 22 18.17 12.29 -38.17
CA ALA A 22 18.05 13.14 -39.35
C ALA A 22 19.24 14.11 -39.48
N GLU A 23 19.64 14.77 -38.38
CA GLU A 23 20.78 15.69 -38.36
C GLU A 23 22.10 14.99 -38.66
N PHE A 24 22.36 13.82 -38.06
CA PHE A 24 23.57 13.03 -38.36
C PHE A 24 23.58 12.55 -39.81
N GLY A 25 22.43 12.17 -40.37
CA GLY A 25 22.30 11.84 -41.78
C GLY A 25 22.66 13.02 -42.70
N ALA A 26 22.18 14.22 -42.39
CA ALA A 26 22.51 15.43 -43.13
C ALA A 26 24.00 15.81 -43.00
N LEU A 27 24.56 15.72 -41.80
CA LEU A 27 25.98 15.98 -41.55
C LEU A 27 26.88 15.00 -42.32
N ARG A 28 26.51 13.72 -42.32
CA ARG A 28 27.20 12.67 -43.08
C ARG A 28 27.17 12.98 -44.57
N ALA A 29 25.99 13.29 -45.13
CA ALA A 29 25.85 13.63 -46.54
C ALA A 29 26.69 14.86 -46.93
N ALA A 30 26.69 15.90 -46.10
CA ALA A 30 27.53 17.09 -46.30
C ALA A 30 29.03 16.78 -46.23
N THR A 31 29.43 15.88 -45.32
CA THR A 31 30.83 15.45 -45.15
C THR A 31 31.31 14.64 -46.35
N VAL A 32 30.51 13.67 -46.80
CA VAL A 32 30.79 12.90 -48.04
C VAL A 32 30.87 13.83 -49.26
N GLY A 33 29.93 14.78 -49.41
CA GLY A 33 29.95 15.73 -50.52
C GLY A 33 31.13 16.72 -50.49
N ARG A 34 31.67 17.04 -49.32
CA ARG A 34 32.92 17.80 -49.18
C ARG A 34 34.14 16.94 -49.50
N ALA A 35 34.19 15.73 -48.95
CA ALA A 35 35.24 14.75 -49.21
C ALA A 35 35.41 14.45 -50.71
N ALA A 36 34.30 14.20 -51.42
CA ALA A 36 34.30 13.94 -52.86
C ALA A 36 34.86 15.12 -53.69
N ARG A 37 34.55 16.37 -53.28
CA ARG A 37 35.08 17.58 -53.94
C ARG A 37 36.57 17.76 -53.71
N VAL A 38 37.09 17.39 -52.55
CA VAL A 38 38.53 17.48 -52.22
C VAL A 38 39.32 16.37 -52.91
N ALA A 39 38.78 15.15 -52.95
CA ALA A 39 39.43 13.99 -53.58
C ALA A 39 39.61 14.16 -55.11
N GLY A 40 38.75 14.94 -55.77
CA GLY A 40 38.86 15.22 -57.21
C GLY A 40 40.02 16.13 -57.62
N GLY A 41 40.73 16.77 -56.68
CA GLY A 41 41.78 17.76 -56.98
C GLY A 41 43.20 17.39 -56.52
N SER A 42 43.35 16.49 -55.55
CA SER A 42 44.65 16.10 -55.00
C SER A 42 44.46 14.81 -54.20
N GLY A 43 45.22 13.76 -54.53
CA GLY A 43 45.10 12.42 -53.93
C GLY A 43 45.50 12.36 -52.45
N LEU A 44 44.75 13.04 -51.58
CA LEU A 44 44.96 13.06 -50.15
C LEU A 44 44.20 11.89 -49.48
N PRO A 45 44.91 10.94 -48.84
CA PRO A 45 44.31 9.90 -48.02
C PRO A 45 43.85 10.51 -46.69
N GLY A 46 42.53 10.63 -46.49
CA GLY A 46 41.99 11.17 -45.23
C GLY A 46 40.48 11.38 -45.18
N ALA A 47 39.82 11.45 -46.34
CA ALA A 47 38.37 11.60 -46.44
C ALA A 47 37.59 10.47 -45.71
N ASP A 48 38.02 9.22 -45.90
CA ASP A 48 37.36 8.06 -45.30
C ASP A 48 37.46 8.06 -43.77
N GLY A 49 38.58 8.57 -43.23
CA GLY A 49 38.79 8.70 -41.78
C GLY A 49 37.83 9.70 -41.13
N VAL A 50 37.54 10.81 -41.80
CA VAL A 50 36.59 11.83 -41.28
C VAL A 50 35.16 11.30 -41.32
N VAL A 51 34.75 10.62 -42.40
CA VAL A 51 33.42 10.00 -42.49
C VAL A 51 33.26 8.92 -41.42
N ALA A 52 34.27 8.06 -41.24
CA ALA A 52 34.24 7.03 -40.21
C ALA A 52 34.14 7.62 -38.78
N ALA A 53 34.86 8.71 -38.49
CA ALA A 53 34.78 9.39 -37.20
C ALA A 53 33.39 10.01 -36.93
N VAL A 54 32.74 10.56 -37.97
CA VAL A 54 31.36 11.07 -37.88
C VAL A 54 30.36 9.94 -37.64
N ASP A 55 30.48 8.83 -38.37
CA ASP A 55 29.59 7.66 -38.22
C ASP A 55 29.74 7.03 -36.82
N ASP A 56 30.95 6.94 -36.30
CA ASP A 56 31.25 6.42 -34.96
C ASP A 56 30.71 7.34 -33.83
N ALA A 57 30.88 8.66 -33.95
CA ALA A 57 30.31 9.62 -33.00
C ALA A 57 28.77 9.62 -33.00
N ALA A 58 28.15 9.51 -34.18
CA ALA A 58 26.70 9.37 -34.32
C ALA A 58 26.22 8.06 -33.66
N GLY A 59 26.92 6.95 -33.91
CA GLY A 59 26.63 5.65 -33.31
C GLY A 59 26.62 5.68 -31.78
N ARG A 60 27.67 6.27 -31.16
CA ARG A 60 27.73 6.41 -29.69
C ARG A 60 26.58 7.25 -29.13
N THR A 61 26.26 8.36 -29.79
CA THR A 61 25.20 9.27 -29.34
C THR A 61 23.83 8.58 -29.39
N LEU A 62 23.52 7.90 -30.49
CA LEU A 62 22.26 7.16 -30.63
C LEU A 62 22.17 6.00 -29.63
N HIS A 63 23.28 5.31 -29.36
CA HIS A 63 23.31 4.24 -28.36
C HIS A 63 23.01 4.77 -26.95
N ALA A 64 23.56 5.93 -26.57
CA ALA A 64 23.28 6.54 -25.27
C ALA A 64 21.80 6.94 -25.13
N VAL A 65 21.20 7.52 -26.18
CA VAL A 65 19.77 7.85 -26.19
C VAL A 65 18.91 6.58 -26.08
N ASP A 66 19.26 5.51 -26.81
CA ASP A 66 18.55 4.23 -26.74
C ASP A 66 18.64 3.57 -25.36
N ALA A 67 19.77 3.69 -24.68
CA ALA A 67 19.95 3.21 -23.31
C ALA A 67 19.05 3.96 -22.32
N GLU A 68 18.98 5.28 -22.40
CA GLU A 68 18.13 6.08 -21.51
C GLU A 68 16.63 5.87 -21.78
N VAL A 69 16.21 5.74 -23.05
CA VAL A 69 14.83 5.38 -23.39
C VAL A 69 14.47 4.01 -22.81
N ARG A 70 15.38 3.03 -22.87
CA ARG A 70 15.16 1.69 -22.29
C ARG A 70 15.00 1.77 -20.78
N ARG A 71 15.90 2.48 -20.10
CA ARG A 71 15.86 2.71 -18.65
C ARG A 71 14.55 3.35 -18.22
N LEU A 72 14.09 4.41 -18.91
CA LEU A 72 12.81 5.05 -18.59
C LEU A 72 11.61 4.14 -18.86
N ARG A 73 11.64 3.32 -19.92
CA ARG A 73 10.59 2.31 -20.17
C ARG A 73 10.57 1.21 -19.13
N GLU A 74 11.72 0.82 -18.58
CA GLU A 74 11.80 -0.08 -17.43
C GLU A 74 11.21 0.60 -16.20
N LEU A 75 11.52 1.87 -15.96
CA LEU A 75 10.97 2.66 -14.87
C LEU A 75 9.44 2.81 -14.96
N VAL A 76 8.88 2.94 -16.16
CA VAL A 76 7.41 2.93 -16.40
C VAL A 76 6.82 1.55 -16.17
N ARG A 77 7.49 0.47 -16.60
CA ARG A 77 7.03 -0.91 -16.40
C ARG A 77 7.08 -1.33 -14.93
N ASP A 78 8.09 -0.87 -14.20
CA ASP A 78 8.34 -1.21 -12.80
C ASP A 78 7.72 -0.20 -11.83
N SER A 79 7.25 0.94 -12.34
CA SER A 79 6.38 1.83 -11.58
C SER A 79 5.03 1.14 -11.41
N PRO A 80 4.58 0.90 -10.16
CA PRO A 80 3.21 0.47 -9.96
C PRO A 80 2.31 1.52 -10.61
N LEU A 81 1.47 1.09 -11.56
CA LEU A 81 0.54 1.97 -12.29
C LEU A 81 -0.26 2.80 -11.28
N ALA A 82 0.16 4.04 -11.04
CA ALA A 82 -0.54 4.97 -10.17
C ALA A 82 -1.89 5.26 -10.82
N GLY A 83 -2.95 4.62 -10.31
CA GLY A 83 -4.29 4.72 -10.87
C GLY A 83 -4.88 3.41 -11.41
N ARG A 84 -4.11 2.33 -11.57
CA ARG A 84 -4.76 1.02 -11.60
C ARG A 84 -5.07 0.65 -10.16
N ARG A 85 -6.36 0.75 -9.81
CA ARG A 85 -7.00 -0.16 -8.86
C ARG A 85 -6.27 -1.48 -9.00
N PRO A 86 -5.60 -2.01 -7.96
CA PRO A 86 -5.04 -3.34 -8.09
C PRO A 86 -6.17 -4.19 -8.67
N PRO A 87 -5.91 -5.08 -9.64
CA PRO A 87 -6.80 -6.20 -9.81
C PRO A 87 -6.64 -7.03 -8.54
N LEU A 88 -7.18 -6.53 -7.42
CA LEU A 88 -7.89 -7.35 -6.49
C LEU A 88 -8.96 -7.96 -7.40
N LEU A 89 -8.58 -9.08 -8.01
CA LEU A 89 -9.44 -10.24 -7.99
C LEU A 89 -9.90 -10.30 -6.52
N ALA A 90 -10.98 -9.58 -6.20
CA ALA A 90 -11.83 -9.96 -5.08
C ALA A 90 -11.89 -11.48 -5.21
N PRO A 91 -11.51 -12.23 -4.17
CA PRO A 91 -11.22 -13.65 -4.26
C PRO A 91 -12.20 -14.29 -5.22
N SER A 92 -11.71 -14.77 -6.37
CA SER A 92 -12.56 -15.20 -7.49
C SER A 92 -13.32 -16.49 -7.20
N GLY A 93 -13.43 -16.85 -5.93
CA GLY A 93 -14.55 -17.63 -5.47
C GLY A 93 -15.85 -16.90 -5.82
N PRO A 94 -16.95 -17.63 -6.04
CA PRO A 94 -18.24 -17.01 -6.28
C PRO A 94 -18.56 -16.09 -5.10
N VAL A 95 -18.32 -14.79 -5.27
CA VAL A 95 -18.91 -13.78 -4.41
C VAL A 95 -20.39 -14.05 -4.56
N ALA A 96 -21.02 -14.52 -3.49
CA ALA A 96 -22.46 -14.57 -3.33
C ALA A 96 -23.03 -13.13 -3.28
N GLY A 97 -22.66 -12.31 -4.26
CA GLY A 97 -23.13 -10.97 -4.56
C GLY A 97 -24.23 -11.03 -5.62
N GLY A 98 -25.02 -12.10 -5.61
CA GLY A 98 -26.42 -11.97 -6.02
C GLY A 98 -27.06 -10.92 -5.12
N SER A 99 -27.89 -10.05 -5.72
CA SER A 99 -28.67 -9.02 -5.03
C SER A 99 -29.06 -9.46 -3.61
N SER A 100 -28.64 -8.68 -2.61
CA SER A 100 -28.90 -8.88 -1.19
C SER A 100 -30.40 -8.97 -0.89
N SER A 101 -31.00 -10.13 -1.14
CA SER A 101 -32.15 -10.61 -0.40
C SER A 101 -31.59 -11.32 0.83
N VAL A 102 -31.58 -10.66 1.98
CA VAL A 102 -31.30 -11.36 3.24
C VAL A 102 -32.55 -12.17 3.58
N PRO A 103 -32.51 -13.51 3.48
CA PRO A 103 -33.01 -14.28 4.62
C PRO A 103 -32.08 -15.46 4.90
N GLY A 104 -31.15 -15.26 5.82
CA GLY A 104 -30.30 -16.31 6.33
C GLY A 104 -29.28 -15.77 7.32
N LEU A 105 -29.06 -16.51 8.38
CA LEU A 105 -27.95 -16.26 9.30
C LEU A 105 -26.66 -16.68 8.59
N THR A 106 -25.68 -15.77 8.53
CA THR A 106 -24.36 -16.08 7.98
C THR A 106 -23.72 -17.20 8.81
N ALA A 107 -23.15 -18.21 8.14
CA ALA A 107 -22.42 -19.28 8.80
C ALA A 107 -21.25 -18.69 9.61
N GLU A 108 -21.01 -19.24 10.80
CA GLU A 108 -19.88 -18.81 11.61
C GLU A 108 -18.56 -19.15 10.92
N PRO A 109 -17.62 -18.18 10.80
CA PRO A 109 -16.33 -18.46 10.19
C PRO A 109 -15.57 -19.51 11.02
N PRO A 110 -14.80 -20.40 10.38
CA PRO A 110 -13.93 -21.35 11.08
C PRO A 110 -13.00 -20.64 12.08
N LEU A 111 -12.75 -21.29 13.22
CA LEU A 111 -11.88 -20.82 14.30
C LEU A 111 -10.49 -21.46 14.22
N THR A 112 -9.51 -20.85 14.88
CA THR A 112 -8.20 -21.48 15.13
C THR A 112 -8.30 -22.48 16.30
N ALA A 113 -7.25 -23.30 16.49
CA ALA A 113 -7.24 -24.32 17.53
C ALA A 113 -7.33 -23.71 18.94
N GLY A 114 -8.14 -24.32 19.82
CA GLY A 114 -8.32 -23.87 21.21
C GLY A 114 -9.30 -22.73 21.42
N VAL A 115 -9.93 -22.24 20.34
CA VAL A 115 -10.93 -21.16 20.38
C VAL A 115 -12.32 -21.75 20.14
N GLU A 116 -13.32 -21.24 20.87
CA GLU A 116 -14.73 -21.62 20.71
C GLU A 116 -15.63 -20.39 20.57
N TYR A 117 -16.86 -20.58 20.11
CA TYR A 117 -17.85 -19.51 20.09
C TYR A 117 -18.62 -19.46 21.41
N ALA A 118 -18.68 -18.29 22.03
CA ALA A 118 -19.53 -18.03 23.19
C ALA A 118 -20.49 -16.87 22.93
N ALA A 119 -21.69 -16.90 23.52
CA ALA A 119 -22.66 -15.82 23.42
C ALA A 119 -22.10 -14.53 24.01
N ARG A 120 -22.12 -13.44 23.22
CA ARG A 120 -21.63 -12.12 23.63
C ARG A 120 -22.55 -11.04 23.05
N PRO A 121 -23.22 -10.23 23.87
CA PRO A 121 -24.07 -9.16 23.35
C PRO A 121 -23.22 -8.12 22.60
N LEU A 122 -23.83 -7.42 21.64
CA LEU A 122 -23.24 -6.21 21.06
C LEU A 122 -23.20 -5.10 22.12
N THR A 123 -22.02 -4.55 22.36
CA THR A 123 -21.76 -3.37 23.19
C THR A 123 -20.94 -2.39 22.35
N LEU A 124 -21.38 -1.14 22.34
CA LEU A 124 -20.70 -0.06 21.64
C LEU A 124 -19.60 0.52 22.55
N PRO A 125 -18.48 0.99 21.99
CA PRO A 125 -17.45 1.67 22.78
C PRO A 125 -17.98 2.98 23.37
N ALA A 126 -17.37 3.45 24.45
CA ALA A 126 -17.63 4.79 24.98
C ALA A 126 -17.06 5.88 24.07
N ASP A 127 -15.83 5.65 23.58
CA ASP A 127 -15.09 6.57 22.73
C ASP A 127 -14.52 5.85 21.50
N VAL A 128 -14.30 6.62 20.43
CA VAL A 128 -13.70 6.15 19.18
C VAL A 128 -12.49 7.01 18.87
N ASP A 129 -11.31 6.41 18.96
CA ASP A 129 -10.03 7.03 18.64
C ASP A 129 -9.07 6.01 18.00
N VAL A 130 -7.79 6.35 17.87
CA VAL A 130 -6.79 5.44 17.29
C VAL A 130 -6.61 4.13 18.08
N GLY A 131 -6.90 4.14 19.39
CA GLY A 131 -6.88 2.98 20.28
C GLY A 131 -8.20 2.21 20.35
N PHE A 132 -9.17 2.55 19.48
CA PHE A 132 -10.48 1.90 19.37
C PHE A 132 -10.42 0.39 19.18
N ALA A 133 -9.37 -0.14 18.54
CA ALA A 133 -9.21 -1.56 18.26
C ALA A 133 -7.85 -2.07 18.76
N ARG A 134 -7.88 -3.25 19.41
CA ARG A 134 -6.70 -3.97 19.88
C ARG A 134 -6.69 -5.38 19.34
N GLN A 135 -5.55 -5.79 18.82
CA GLN A 135 -5.33 -7.11 18.25
C GLN A 135 -5.29 -8.17 19.35
N GLY A 136 -5.86 -9.35 19.06
CA GLY A 136 -5.80 -10.52 19.92
C GLY A 136 -4.79 -11.56 19.46
N GLY A 137 -5.16 -12.84 19.54
CA GLY A 137 -4.27 -13.99 19.36
C GLY A 137 -4.00 -14.44 17.93
N ILE A 138 -4.33 -13.65 16.90
CA ILE A 138 -4.08 -13.98 15.49
C ILE A 138 -3.32 -12.85 14.78
N SER A 139 -2.72 -13.13 13.61
CA SER A 139 -1.85 -12.19 12.88
C SER A 139 -2.61 -11.23 11.96
N ASP A 140 -3.73 -10.67 12.42
CA ASP A 140 -4.61 -9.81 11.64
C ASP A 140 -4.30 -8.31 11.80
N CYS A 141 -3.06 -7.97 12.16
CA CYS A 141 -2.60 -6.59 12.41
C CYS A 141 -2.99 -5.59 11.31
N HIS A 142 -3.08 -6.04 10.05
CA HIS A 142 -3.48 -5.25 8.90
C HIS A 142 -4.92 -4.72 9.00
N LEU A 143 -5.85 -5.52 9.55
CA LEU A 143 -7.23 -5.13 9.78
C LEU A 143 -7.34 -4.21 11.00
N VAL A 144 -6.70 -4.60 12.12
CA VAL A 144 -6.78 -3.83 13.37
C VAL A 144 -6.14 -2.45 13.23
N ALA A 145 -4.98 -2.35 12.56
CA ALA A 145 -4.37 -1.06 12.26
C ALA A 145 -5.22 -0.22 11.30
N ALA A 146 -5.92 -0.83 10.35
CA ALA A 146 -6.86 -0.12 9.48
C ALA A 146 -8.08 0.40 10.26
N LEU A 147 -8.61 -0.38 11.21
CA LEU A 147 -9.67 0.08 12.11
C LEU A 147 -9.22 1.28 12.95
N GLY A 148 -8.03 1.22 13.54
CA GLY A 148 -7.44 2.35 14.28
C GLY A 148 -7.23 3.58 13.40
N ALA A 149 -6.81 3.38 12.14
CA ALA A 149 -6.63 4.47 11.17
C ALA A 149 -7.96 5.15 10.84
N VAL A 150 -9.01 4.38 10.54
CA VAL A 150 -10.34 4.91 10.25
C VAL A 150 -10.94 5.58 11.49
N ALA A 151 -10.86 4.95 12.66
CA ALA A 151 -11.37 5.51 13.90
C ALA A 151 -10.72 6.86 14.26
N GLY A 152 -9.40 6.98 14.11
CA GLY A 152 -8.67 8.20 14.46
C GLY A 152 -8.79 9.35 13.46
N ARG A 153 -9.15 9.08 12.20
CA ARG A 153 -9.10 10.08 11.11
C ARG A 153 -10.41 10.27 10.36
N ALA A 154 -11.27 9.27 10.31
CA ALA A 154 -12.56 9.29 9.62
C ALA A 154 -13.60 8.42 10.36
N PRO A 155 -13.92 8.70 11.64
CA PRO A 155 -14.76 7.82 12.46
C PRO A 155 -16.16 7.59 11.88
N GLY A 156 -16.69 8.53 11.08
CA GLY A 156 -17.96 8.38 10.38
C GLY A 156 -17.98 7.30 9.28
N LEU A 157 -16.80 6.78 8.89
CA LEU A 157 -16.67 5.67 7.95
C LEU A 157 -16.54 4.32 8.65
N LEU A 158 -16.59 4.26 9.99
CA LEU A 158 -16.57 2.98 10.69
C LEU A 158 -17.83 2.16 10.41
N PRO A 159 -17.73 0.82 10.41
CA PRO A 159 -18.88 -0.06 10.27
C PRO A 159 -19.94 0.21 11.34
N VAL A 160 -21.21 0.19 10.94
CA VAL A 160 -22.35 0.31 11.85
C VAL A 160 -22.80 -1.09 12.25
N ALA A 161 -23.05 -1.31 13.54
CA ALA A 161 -23.60 -2.57 14.02
C ALA A 161 -24.91 -2.39 14.79
N THR A 162 -25.85 -3.32 14.60
CA THR A 162 -27.11 -3.37 15.34
C THR A 162 -27.40 -4.79 15.82
N ALA A 163 -28.13 -4.94 16.93
CA ALA A 163 -28.48 -6.25 17.49
C ALA A 163 -30.00 -6.47 17.47
N GLY A 164 -30.43 -7.69 17.14
CA GLY A 164 -31.84 -8.10 17.12
C GLY A 164 -32.01 -9.58 16.78
N ASP A 165 -33.04 -10.23 17.32
CA ASP A 165 -33.39 -11.64 17.06
C ASP A 165 -32.22 -12.63 17.24
N GLY A 166 -31.37 -12.43 18.26
CA GLY A 166 -30.19 -13.28 18.51
C GLY A 166 -29.06 -13.14 17.48
N ALA A 167 -29.13 -12.12 16.62
CA ALA A 167 -28.15 -11.80 15.60
C ALA A 167 -27.58 -10.39 15.79
N VAL A 168 -26.39 -10.17 15.22
CA VAL A 168 -25.77 -8.87 15.05
C VAL A 168 -25.64 -8.59 13.56
N LEU A 169 -26.17 -7.45 13.11
CA LEU A 169 -25.98 -6.96 11.76
C LEU A 169 -24.76 -6.04 11.75
N VAL A 170 -23.80 -6.31 10.88
CA VAL A 170 -22.65 -5.42 10.63
C VAL A 170 -22.75 -4.89 9.21
N ASP A 171 -22.85 -3.58 9.09
CA ASP A 171 -22.97 -2.84 7.85
C ASP A 171 -21.64 -2.22 7.45
N VAL A 172 -21.19 -2.53 6.24
CA VAL A 172 -20.05 -1.91 5.58
C VAL A 172 -20.47 -1.46 4.18
N PRO A 173 -19.70 -0.59 3.50
CA PRO A 173 -20.07 -0.10 2.18
C PRO A 173 -20.38 -1.22 1.17
N GLY A 174 -21.64 -1.23 0.71
CA GLY A 174 -22.15 -2.20 -0.26
C GLY A 174 -22.42 -3.61 0.29
N ARG A 175 -22.28 -3.87 1.60
CA ARG A 175 -22.48 -5.20 2.18
C ARG A 175 -23.09 -5.16 3.58
N ARG A 176 -23.90 -6.16 3.90
CA ARG A 176 -24.48 -6.38 5.23
C ARG A 176 -24.25 -7.82 5.65
N TYR A 177 -23.69 -8.01 6.84
CA TYR A 177 -23.42 -9.32 7.43
C TYR A 177 -24.40 -9.58 8.56
N ARG A 178 -25.16 -10.70 8.51
CA ARG A 178 -26.06 -11.12 9.58
C ARG A 178 -25.40 -12.22 10.40
N LEU A 179 -24.72 -11.85 11.47
CA LEU A 179 -23.91 -12.74 12.29
C LEU A 179 -24.70 -13.28 13.48
N ARG A 180 -24.36 -14.49 13.96
CA ARG A 180 -24.78 -14.94 15.30
C ARG A 180 -24.20 -14.03 16.37
N ALA A 181 -24.97 -13.78 17.43
CA ALA A 181 -24.55 -13.01 18.61
C ALA A 181 -23.56 -13.79 19.53
N THR A 182 -22.54 -14.35 18.89
CA THR A 182 -21.46 -15.15 19.48
C THR A 182 -20.14 -14.57 19.02
N LEU A 183 -19.12 -14.64 19.87
CA LEU A 183 -17.77 -14.22 19.53
C LEU A 183 -16.75 -15.30 19.87
N PRO A 184 -15.61 -15.33 19.18
CA PRO A 184 -14.52 -16.24 19.50
C PRO A 184 -13.95 -15.94 20.88
N VAL A 185 -13.90 -16.96 21.73
CA VAL A 185 -13.28 -16.90 23.05
C VAL A 185 -12.26 -18.01 23.21
N ASP A 186 -11.21 -17.73 23.96
CA ASP A 186 -10.24 -18.73 24.37
C ASP A 186 -10.93 -19.79 25.24
N GLY A 187 -10.84 -21.07 24.87
CA GLY A 187 -11.60 -22.14 25.53
C GLY A 187 -11.17 -22.41 26.99
N GLY A 188 -10.00 -21.93 27.40
CA GLY A 188 -9.54 -22.03 28.79
C GLY A 188 -10.05 -20.90 29.68
N SER A 189 -9.91 -19.65 29.21
CA SER A 189 -10.18 -18.44 30.00
C SER A 189 -11.55 -17.83 29.75
N GLY A 190 -12.22 -18.17 28.64
CA GLY A 190 -13.46 -17.56 28.19
C GLY A 190 -13.31 -16.10 27.74
N ARG A 191 -12.10 -15.54 27.70
CA ARG A 191 -11.83 -14.18 27.23
C ARG A 191 -11.91 -14.11 25.71
N LEU A 192 -12.21 -12.94 25.15
CA LEU A 192 -12.16 -12.73 23.70
C LEU A 192 -10.79 -13.17 23.16
N ALA A 193 -10.80 -14.07 22.17
CA ALA A 193 -9.57 -14.68 21.65
C ALA A 193 -8.83 -13.76 20.67
N TYR A 194 -9.57 -12.93 19.94
CA TYR A 194 -9.06 -12.13 18.83
C TYR A 194 -9.23 -10.62 19.08
N ALA A 195 -9.46 -9.80 18.05
CA ALA A 195 -9.55 -8.37 18.21
C ALA A 195 -10.65 -7.97 19.20
N HIS A 196 -10.38 -6.93 19.99
CA HIS A 196 -11.28 -6.41 21.02
C HIS A 196 -11.19 -4.89 21.11
N GLY A 197 -12.25 -4.24 21.60
CA GLY A 197 -12.24 -2.81 21.88
C GLY A 197 -11.62 -2.49 23.24
N PRO A 198 -11.33 -1.21 23.51
CA PRO A 198 -11.19 -0.75 24.88
C PRO A 198 -12.50 -1.01 25.65
N ASP A 199 -12.40 -1.18 26.97
CA ASP A 199 -13.55 -1.32 27.88
C ASP A 199 -14.47 -2.54 27.61
N ASP A 200 -13.91 -3.62 27.06
CA ASP A 200 -14.63 -4.85 26.71
C ASP A 200 -15.78 -4.63 25.71
N ALA A 201 -15.76 -3.52 24.96
CA ALA A 201 -16.71 -3.26 23.88
C ALA A 201 -16.60 -4.34 22.79
N THR A 202 -17.75 -4.84 22.33
CA THR A 202 -17.79 -5.96 21.39
C THR A 202 -17.99 -5.55 19.93
N LEU A 203 -18.14 -4.26 19.63
CA LEU A 203 -18.20 -3.75 18.26
C LEU A 203 -17.00 -4.22 17.40
N VAL A 204 -15.77 -4.03 17.89
CA VAL A 204 -14.54 -4.46 17.18
C VAL A 204 -14.54 -5.96 16.86
N PRO A 205 -14.77 -6.88 17.82
CA PRO A 205 -14.87 -8.31 17.52
C PRO A 205 -15.95 -8.66 16.50
N TYR A 206 -17.08 -7.93 16.47
CA TYR A 206 -18.12 -8.16 15.48
C TYR A 206 -17.70 -7.71 14.07
N VAL A 207 -16.98 -6.59 13.97
CA VAL A 207 -16.40 -6.14 12.70
C VAL A 207 -15.33 -7.12 12.21
N GLU A 208 -14.46 -7.58 13.09
CA GLU A 208 -13.46 -8.62 12.79
C GLU A 208 -14.14 -9.93 12.34
N LYS A 209 -15.23 -10.37 13.01
CA LYS A 209 -16.02 -11.54 12.60
C LYS A 209 -16.64 -11.37 11.21
N ALA A 210 -17.16 -10.18 10.88
CA ALA A 210 -17.66 -9.88 9.55
C ALA A 210 -16.54 -9.95 8.49
N PHE A 211 -15.36 -9.43 8.81
CA PHE A 211 -14.19 -9.50 7.95
C PHE A 211 -13.68 -10.94 7.79
N ALA A 212 -13.70 -11.75 8.84
CA ALA A 212 -13.36 -13.18 8.77
C ALA A 212 -14.32 -13.96 7.86
N VAL A 213 -15.62 -13.64 7.87
CA VAL A 213 -16.57 -14.19 6.87
C VAL A 213 -16.15 -13.79 5.45
N TYR A 214 -15.76 -12.53 5.24
CA TYR A 214 -15.31 -12.06 3.93
C TYR A 214 -14.01 -12.75 3.47
N ALA A 215 -13.05 -12.92 4.38
CA ALA A 215 -11.74 -13.52 4.11
C ALA A 215 -11.78 -15.05 3.97
N GLY A 216 -12.87 -15.71 4.39
CA GLY A 216 -13.01 -17.17 4.33
C GLY A 216 -12.69 -17.91 5.64
N GLY A 217 -12.52 -17.20 6.76
CA GLY A 217 -12.33 -17.76 8.10
C GLY A 217 -11.23 -17.05 8.89
N TYR A 218 -11.21 -17.28 10.21
CA TYR A 218 -10.13 -16.77 11.05
C TYR A 218 -8.76 -17.38 10.77
N PRO A 219 -8.61 -18.67 10.38
CA PRO A 219 -7.33 -19.19 9.95
C PRO A 219 -6.74 -18.42 8.77
N VAL A 220 -7.53 -18.11 7.75
CA VAL A 220 -7.10 -17.34 6.57
C VAL A 220 -6.73 -15.91 6.98
N LEU A 221 -7.56 -15.27 7.81
CA LEU A 221 -7.27 -13.93 8.34
C LEU A 221 -5.94 -13.90 9.14
N GLY A 222 -5.66 -14.98 9.88
CA GLY A 222 -4.46 -15.14 10.68
C GLY A 222 -3.16 -15.42 9.90
N GLU A 223 -3.25 -15.63 8.57
CA GLU A 223 -2.08 -15.72 7.69
C GLU A 223 -1.50 -14.34 7.32
N GLY A 224 -2.17 -13.26 7.72
CA GLY A 224 -1.81 -11.88 7.39
C GLY A 224 -2.59 -11.35 6.18
N GLY A 225 -2.32 -10.10 5.80
CA GLY A 225 -3.08 -9.44 4.75
C GLY A 225 -2.54 -8.07 4.39
N LEU A 226 -3.23 -7.38 3.49
CA LEU A 226 -2.86 -6.05 3.03
C LEU A 226 -3.76 -5.00 3.69
N PRO A 227 -3.22 -3.98 4.39
CA PRO A 227 -4.05 -2.93 4.98
C PRO A 227 -4.88 -2.16 3.95
N VAL A 228 -4.40 -1.99 2.70
CA VAL A 228 -5.19 -1.37 1.63
C VAL A 228 -6.51 -2.11 1.36
N GLU A 229 -6.55 -3.43 1.52
CA GLU A 229 -7.79 -4.21 1.36
C GLU A 229 -8.73 -3.99 2.54
N ALA A 230 -8.21 -4.02 3.77
CA ALA A 230 -9.00 -3.75 4.97
C ALA A 230 -9.57 -2.33 4.94
N LEU A 231 -8.75 -1.32 4.60
CA LEU A 231 -9.19 0.06 4.41
C LEU A 231 -10.32 0.14 3.37
N TYR A 232 -10.15 -0.49 2.20
CA TYR A 232 -11.17 -0.49 1.16
C TYR A 232 -12.48 -1.14 1.62
N TRP A 233 -12.39 -2.26 2.33
CA TRP A 233 -13.55 -2.97 2.84
C TRP A 233 -14.30 -2.15 3.90
N LEU A 234 -13.57 -1.46 4.78
CA LEU A 234 -14.15 -0.60 5.83
C LEU A 234 -14.82 0.63 5.23
N THR A 235 -14.16 1.33 4.32
CA THR A 235 -14.57 2.68 3.89
C THR A 235 -15.31 2.70 2.56
N GLY A 236 -15.15 1.67 1.72
CA GLY A 236 -15.65 1.64 0.35
C GLY A 236 -15.00 2.66 -0.59
N ARG A 237 -14.01 3.43 -0.11
CA ARG A 237 -13.36 4.52 -0.83
C ARG A 237 -12.12 4.03 -1.58
N PRO A 238 -11.61 4.76 -2.60
CA PRO A 238 -10.35 4.43 -3.25
C PRO A 238 -9.21 4.33 -2.23
N CYS A 239 -8.44 3.25 -2.31
CA CYS A 239 -7.27 3.01 -1.46
C CYS A 239 -6.04 2.77 -2.32
N TRP A 240 -4.89 3.19 -1.79
CA TRP A 240 -3.63 3.23 -2.51
C TRP A 240 -2.49 2.72 -1.63
N LEU A 241 -1.35 2.45 -2.24
CA LEU A 241 -0.12 2.06 -1.54
C LEU A 241 1.08 2.84 -2.07
N LEU A 242 1.90 3.35 -1.15
CA LEU A 242 3.11 4.13 -1.43
C LEU A 242 4.30 3.31 -0.95
N ARG A 243 5.20 2.92 -1.88
CA ARG A 243 6.42 2.18 -1.52
C ARG A 243 7.49 3.14 -0.99
N LEU A 244 7.77 3.07 0.31
CA LEU A 244 8.65 4.01 1.00
C LEU A 244 10.11 4.04 0.50
N PRO A 245 10.74 2.90 0.14
CA PRO A 245 12.11 2.93 -0.37
C PRO A 245 12.27 3.75 -1.65
N ARG A 246 11.19 3.97 -2.41
CA ARG A 246 11.21 4.68 -3.70
C ARG A 246 10.45 6.00 -3.69
N ALA A 247 9.68 6.27 -2.64
CA ALA A 247 8.92 7.51 -2.51
C ALA A 247 9.87 8.69 -2.25
N PRO A 248 9.60 9.89 -2.77
CA PRO A 248 10.36 11.06 -2.37
C PRO A 248 9.88 11.55 -0.99
N ASP A 249 10.74 12.24 -0.24
CA ASP A 249 10.47 12.62 1.17
C ASP A 249 9.22 13.49 1.28
N GLU A 250 9.02 14.42 0.35
CA GLU A 250 7.87 15.32 0.34
C GLU A 250 6.54 14.55 0.22
N ALA A 251 6.52 13.44 -0.52
CA ALA A 251 5.31 12.63 -0.66
C ALA A 251 5.01 11.84 0.62
N VAL A 252 6.06 11.35 1.30
CA VAL A 252 5.89 10.64 2.58
C VAL A 252 5.41 11.60 3.65
N LEU A 253 6.03 12.78 3.77
CA LEU A 253 5.64 13.79 4.74
C LEU A 253 4.22 14.31 4.48
N ALA A 254 3.86 14.58 3.23
CA ALA A 254 2.51 15.00 2.86
C ALA A 254 1.47 13.95 3.27
N LEU A 255 1.75 12.67 3.04
CA LEU A 255 0.83 11.59 3.42
C LEU A 255 0.72 11.43 4.94
N VAL A 256 1.84 11.47 5.67
CA VAL A 256 1.87 11.39 7.14
C VAL A 256 1.10 12.55 7.78
N ALA A 257 1.22 13.76 7.23
CA ALA A 257 0.52 14.94 7.71
C ALA A 257 -0.97 14.99 7.28
N SER A 258 -1.35 14.22 6.25
CA SER A 258 -2.72 14.26 5.71
C SER A 258 -3.76 13.79 6.73
N PRO A 259 -5.03 14.24 6.61
CA PRO A 259 -6.13 13.71 7.42
C PRO A 259 -6.59 12.31 6.98
N GLN A 260 -5.96 11.70 5.98
CA GLN A 260 -6.43 10.44 5.41
C GLN A 260 -6.08 9.26 6.33
N PRO A 261 -6.98 8.27 6.50
CA PRO A 261 -6.66 7.02 7.17
C PRO A 261 -5.47 6.33 6.48
N ALA A 262 -4.40 6.09 7.24
CA ALA A 262 -3.17 5.50 6.72
C ALA A 262 -2.58 4.45 7.68
N VAL A 263 -2.00 3.40 7.09
CA VAL A 263 -1.36 2.28 7.79
C VAL A 263 0.03 2.05 7.19
N ALA A 264 1.06 2.06 8.04
CA ALA A 264 2.43 1.79 7.63
C ALA A 264 2.80 0.32 7.92
N CYS A 265 3.47 -0.35 6.97
CA CYS A 265 3.93 -1.73 7.12
C CYS A 265 5.44 -1.80 7.29
N SER A 266 5.92 -2.30 8.44
CA SER A 266 7.33 -2.64 8.60
C SER A 266 7.70 -3.87 7.77
N ARG A 267 8.97 -4.01 7.43
CA ARG A 267 9.51 -5.31 7.00
C ARG A 267 9.84 -6.18 8.21
N PRO A 268 9.99 -7.50 8.03
CA PRO A 268 10.77 -8.32 8.95
C PRO A 268 12.20 -7.75 9.11
N PHE A 269 12.76 -7.91 10.32
CA PHE A 269 14.08 -7.38 10.68
C PHE A 269 15.12 -8.50 10.90
N ASP A 270 14.84 -9.72 10.48
CA ASP A 270 15.70 -10.90 10.62
C ASP A 270 16.93 -10.88 9.70
N ASP A 271 16.86 -10.17 8.58
CA ASP A 271 17.95 -10.12 7.59
C ASP A 271 19.10 -9.15 7.95
N ASP A 272 18.86 -8.14 8.80
CA ASP A 272 19.87 -7.13 9.18
C ASP A 272 19.88 -6.90 10.71
N PRO A 273 20.91 -7.35 11.44
CA PRO A 273 21.04 -7.16 12.88
C PRO A 273 21.01 -5.69 13.32
N ALA A 274 21.50 -4.76 12.50
CA ALA A 274 21.47 -3.34 12.82
C ALA A 274 20.04 -2.79 12.77
N ASP A 275 19.25 -3.24 11.80
CA ASP A 275 17.82 -2.88 11.72
C ASP A 275 17.02 -3.52 12.84
N ALA A 276 17.30 -4.77 13.21
CA ALA A 276 16.69 -5.41 14.37
C ALA A 276 16.96 -4.63 15.66
N ALA A 277 18.21 -4.19 15.87
CA ALA A 277 18.59 -3.38 17.02
C ALA A 277 17.86 -2.02 17.03
N LEU A 278 17.72 -1.38 15.87
CA LEU A 278 16.94 -0.14 15.73
C LEU A 278 15.46 -0.36 16.00
N ALA A 279 14.87 -1.43 15.46
CA ALA A 279 13.47 -1.78 15.69
C ALA A 279 13.18 -1.95 17.18
N VAL A 280 14.01 -2.71 17.90
CA VAL A 280 13.90 -2.88 19.36
C VAL A 280 14.06 -1.55 20.08
N ARG A 281 15.05 -0.74 19.70
CA ARG A 281 15.31 0.57 20.32
C ARG A 281 14.10 1.52 20.23
N TYR A 282 13.37 1.48 19.13
CA TYR A 282 12.21 2.34 18.88
C TYR A 282 10.87 1.66 19.21
N GLY A 283 10.88 0.48 19.85
CA GLY A 283 9.65 -0.20 20.26
C GLY A 283 8.83 -0.82 19.11
N LEU A 284 9.46 -1.08 17.96
CA LEU A 284 8.83 -1.79 16.84
C LEU A 284 8.80 -3.30 17.09
N ALA A 285 7.74 -3.95 16.62
CA ALA A 285 7.65 -5.40 16.53
C ALA A 285 8.79 -5.97 15.67
N PRO A 286 9.43 -7.07 16.07
CA PRO A 286 10.58 -7.65 15.37
C PRO A 286 10.21 -8.35 14.04
N VAL A 287 8.91 -8.47 13.76
CA VAL A 287 8.35 -9.10 12.57
C VAL A 287 7.75 -8.04 11.64
N GLY A 288 7.42 -8.43 10.41
CA GLY A 288 6.60 -7.59 9.55
C GLY A 288 5.26 -7.31 10.22
N HIS A 289 4.95 -6.02 10.46
CA HIS A 289 3.81 -5.61 11.27
C HIS A 289 3.18 -4.33 10.71
N ALA A 290 1.88 -4.21 10.86
CA ALA A 290 1.12 -3.04 10.44
C ALA A 290 0.93 -2.08 11.63
N TYR A 291 1.10 -0.77 11.38
CA TYR A 291 0.93 0.29 12.37
C TYR A 291 0.00 1.36 11.82
N THR A 292 -0.90 1.87 12.63
CA THR A 292 -1.66 3.07 12.24
C THR A 292 -0.73 4.28 12.20
N VAL A 293 -0.81 5.08 11.15
CA VAL A 293 -0.09 6.36 11.06
C VAL A 293 -0.90 7.43 11.78
N CYS A 294 -0.36 7.95 12.88
CA CYS A 294 -1.04 8.95 13.71
C CYS A 294 -0.77 10.38 13.27
N GLY A 295 0.32 10.63 12.54
CA GLY A 295 0.74 11.96 12.11
C GLY A 295 2.24 12.16 12.28
N SER A 296 2.65 13.41 12.51
CA SER A 296 4.01 13.77 12.90
C SER A 296 3.99 14.65 14.15
N ASP A 297 5.08 14.63 14.92
CA ASP A 297 5.29 15.59 16.00
C ASP A 297 5.91 16.92 15.51
N ASP A 298 6.16 17.84 16.43
CA ASP A 298 6.72 19.17 16.15
C ASP A 298 8.14 19.12 15.54
N ASP A 299 8.87 18.01 15.75
CA ASP A 299 10.20 17.77 15.18
C ASP A 299 10.11 17.09 13.79
N GLY A 300 8.89 16.84 13.28
CA GLY A 300 8.66 16.15 12.02
C GLY A 300 8.89 14.64 12.08
N ARG A 301 8.93 14.04 13.27
CA ARG A 301 9.06 12.59 13.45
C ARG A 301 7.70 11.93 13.30
N VAL A 302 7.66 10.77 12.65
CA VAL A 302 6.44 10.01 12.38
C VAL A 302 5.93 9.37 13.67
N LEU A 303 4.65 9.61 13.97
CA LEU A 303 3.92 9.03 15.09
C LEU A 303 3.14 7.80 14.61
N LEU A 304 3.32 6.68 15.31
CA LEU A 304 2.69 5.40 14.97
C LEU A 304 1.94 4.81 16.17
N HIS A 305 0.86 4.09 15.90
CA HIS A 305 0.16 3.30 16.89
C HIS A 305 0.27 1.80 16.56
N ASN A 306 0.85 1.05 17.48
CA ASN A 306 0.87 -0.41 17.42
C ASN A 306 -0.52 -1.00 17.69
N PRO A 307 -1.13 -1.76 16.76
CA PRO A 307 -2.48 -2.33 16.91
C PRO A 307 -2.59 -3.36 18.05
N TRP A 308 -1.49 -3.77 18.68
CA TRP A 308 -1.55 -4.54 19.93
C TRP A 308 -2.15 -3.73 21.10
N GLY A 309 -2.27 -2.41 20.99
CA GLY A 309 -2.75 -1.53 22.05
C GLY A 309 -1.74 -1.33 23.18
N LEU A 310 -0.48 -1.71 22.95
CA LEU A 310 0.62 -1.64 23.90
C LEU A 310 1.95 -1.64 23.13
N ARG A 311 3.01 -1.17 23.79
CA ARG A 311 4.35 -0.98 23.18
C ARG A 311 4.25 -0.16 21.90
N HIS A 312 3.70 1.05 22.02
CA HIS A 312 3.67 1.99 20.90
C HIS A 312 5.11 2.43 20.58
N PRO A 313 5.47 2.57 19.29
CA PRO A 313 6.81 3.01 18.92
C PRO A 313 7.11 4.43 19.40
N ASP A 314 8.37 4.70 19.73
CA ASP A 314 8.84 6.08 19.90
C ASP A 314 8.73 6.82 18.56
N PRO A 315 8.54 8.16 18.56
CA PRO A 315 8.51 8.96 17.32
C PRO A 315 9.75 8.70 16.44
N LEU A 316 9.51 8.35 15.17
CA LEU A 316 10.56 7.93 14.24
C LEU A 316 11.02 9.09 13.35
N PRO A 317 12.33 9.40 13.30
CA PRO A 317 12.89 10.23 12.24
C PRO A 317 12.50 9.70 10.85
N LEU A 318 12.25 10.59 9.88
CA LEU A 318 11.76 10.22 8.55
C LEU A 318 12.70 9.24 7.83
N ASP A 319 14.00 9.46 7.91
CA ASP A 319 15.03 8.60 7.31
C ASP A 319 14.98 7.18 7.89
N LEU A 320 14.82 7.08 9.22
CA LEU A 320 14.66 5.80 9.91
C LEU A 320 13.34 5.12 9.54
N PHE A 321 12.25 5.86 9.52
CA PHE A 321 10.94 5.36 9.11
C PHE A 321 11.00 4.77 7.69
N ARG A 322 11.58 5.48 6.73
CA ARG A 322 11.75 5.00 5.36
C ARG A 322 12.66 3.78 5.24
N ARG A 323 13.65 3.65 6.13
CA ARG A 323 14.56 2.50 6.18
C ARG A 323 13.88 1.24 6.74
N LEU A 324 13.05 1.39 7.77
CA LEU A 324 12.44 0.27 8.49
C LEU A 324 11.08 -0.15 7.93
N PHE A 325 10.43 0.70 7.14
CA PHE A 325 9.12 0.45 6.57
C PHE A 325 9.15 0.25 5.06
N THR A 326 8.27 -0.63 4.58
CA THR A 326 8.20 -1.00 3.16
C THR A 326 7.18 -0.14 2.40
N ARG A 327 6.07 0.22 3.04
CA ARG A 327 4.98 0.96 2.42
C ARG A 327 4.09 1.68 3.45
N ILE A 328 3.35 2.67 2.94
CA ILE A 328 2.13 3.20 3.56
C ILE A 328 0.95 2.84 2.65
N ASP A 329 -0.06 2.21 3.22
CA ASP A 329 -1.36 1.98 2.60
C ASP A 329 -2.32 3.06 3.12
N TRP A 330 -3.08 3.72 2.26
CA TRP A 330 -3.99 4.78 2.70
C TRP A 330 -5.28 4.80 1.89
N CYS A 331 -6.26 5.54 2.40
CA CYS A 331 -7.60 5.64 1.86
C CYS A 331 -7.98 7.11 1.63
N GLU A 332 -8.50 7.43 0.46
CA GLU A 332 -9.08 8.77 0.21
C GLU A 332 -10.33 8.95 1.08
N THR A 333 -10.39 10.07 1.78
CA THR A 333 -11.64 10.60 2.34
C THR A 333 -12.17 11.64 1.37
N ASP A 334 -13.48 11.88 1.36
CA ASP A 334 -13.97 13.07 0.68
C ASP A 334 -13.26 14.27 1.32
N ASP A 335 -12.62 15.10 0.51
CA ASP A 335 -12.13 16.39 1.00
C ASP A 335 -13.38 17.12 1.52
N ASP A 336 -13.32 17.65 2.74
CA ASP A 336 -14.42 18.47 3.28
C ASP A 336 -14.64 19.65 2.32
N ASP A 337 -15.64 19.53 1.43
CA ASP A 337 -16.15 20.61 0.57
C ASP A 337 -16.66 21.81 1.41
#